data_AF-A0A7Z9BL97-F1
#
_entry.id   AF-A0A7Z9BL97-F1
#
_cell.length_a   1.000
_cell.length_b   1.000
_cell.length_c   1.000
_cell.angle_alpha   90.00
_cell.angle_beta   90.00
_cell.angle_gamma   90.00
#
_symmetry.space_group_name_H-M   'P 1'
#
loop_
_entity.id
_entity.type
_entity.pdbx_description
1 polymer ?
#
loop_
_entity_poly.entity_id
_entity_poly.type
_entity_poly.pdbx_seq_one_letter_code
_entity_poly.pdbx_strand_id
1 'polypeptide(L)' 'MRITVYDVLSYLASGMTYEEILDDFPYLTQDDILACLSYAPDRD' A
#
# COMPACT_ATOMS: atom_id res chain seq x y z
N MET A 1 -0.62 13.88 7.76
CA MET A 1 -0.73 13.46 6.35
C MET A 1 -1.46 12.12 6.33
N ARG A 2 -2.50 11.91 5.52
CA ARG A 2 -3.18 10.60 5.37
C ARG A 2 -2.91 10.13 3.96
N ILE A 3 -2.49 8.88 3.78
CA ILE A 3 -2.40 8.25 2.46
C ILE A 3 -3.63 7.37 2.23
N THR A 4 -3.96 7.16 0.96
CA THR A 4 -5.07 6.29 0.58
C THR A 4 -4.58 4.92 0.14
N VAL A 5 -5.50 3.95 0.07
CA VAL A 5 -5.24 2.62 -0.51
C VAL A 5 -4.61 2.73 -1.91
N TYR A 6 -5.06 3.70 -2.72
CA TYR A 6 -4.51 3.95 -4.05
C TYR A 6 -3.07 4.46 -4.01
N ASP A 7 -2.69 5.28 -3.03
CA ASP A 7 -1.31 5.74 -2.89
C ASP A 7 -0.38 4.56 -2.59
N VAL A 8 -0.75 3.68 -1.64
CA VAL A 8 0.00 2.45 -1.32
C VAL A 8 0.21 1.59 -2.57
N LEU A 9 -0.87 1.35 -3.34
CA LEU A 9 -0.80 0.59 -4.60
C LEU A 9 0.10 1.28 -5.64
N SER A 10 0.07 2.61 -5.71
CA SER A 10 0.91 3.39 -6.62
C SER A 10 2.39 3.31 -6.24
N TYR A 11 2.72 3.35 -4.94
CA TYR A 11 4.09 3.16 -4.45
C TYR A 11 4.62 1.76 -4.76
N LEU A 12 3.80 0.73 -4.51
CA LEU A 12 4.14 -0.66 -4.88
C LEU A 12 4.34 -0.79 -6.39
N ALA A 13 3.47 -0.18 -7.21
CA ALA A 13 3.60 -0.17 -8.67
C ALA A 13 4.84 0.59 -9.15
N SER A 14 5.31 1.57 -8.37
CA SER A 14 6.57 2.28 -8.63
C SER A 14 7.82 1.45 -8.27
N GLY A 15 7.65 0.26 -7.67
CA GLY A 15 8.75 -0.63 -7.27
C GLY A 15 9.20 -0.49 -5.81
N MET A 16 8.47 0.29 -4.99
CA MET A 16 8.76 0.42 -3.57
C MET A 16 8.43 -0.91 -2.85
N THR A 17 9.23 -1.28 -1.84
CA THR A 17 9.00 -2.51 -1.09
C THR A 17 8.03 -2.30 0.08
N TYR A 18 7.45 -3.38 0.58
CA TYR A 18 6.60 -3.32 1.78
C TYR A 18 7.35 -2.70 2.98
N GLU A 19 8.62 -3.03 3.16
CA GLU A 19 9.44 -2.54 4.26
C GLU A 19 9.64 -1.03 4.17
N GLU A 20 9.92 -0.50 2.97
CA GLU A 20 10.06 0.96 2.77
C GLU A 20 8.74 1.70 3.02
N ILE A 21 7.61 1.13 2.58
CA ILE A 21 6.29 1.71 2.86
C ILE A 21 6.00 1.69 4.36
N LEU A 22 6.36 0.64 5.08
CA LEU A 22 6.16 0.56 6.54
C LEU A 22 7.10 1.50 7.31
N ASP A 23 8.31 1.76 6.79
CA ASP A 23 9.25 2.72 7.38
C ASP A 23 8.76 4.17 7.20
N ASP A 24 8.27 4.53 6.02
CA ASP A 24 7.72 5.85 5.72
C ASP A 24 6.34 6.07 6.39
N PHE A 25 5.57 4.99 6.54
CA PHE A 25 4.24 4.97 7.14
C PHE A 25 4.16 3.97 8.31
N PRO A 26 4.74 4.28 9.48
CA PRO A 26 4.78 3.39 10.65
C PRO A 26 3.40 3.13 11.29
N TYR A 27 2.36 3.80 10.81
CA TYR A 27 0.97 3.56 11.20
C TYR A 27 0.27 2.50 10.32
N LEU A 28 0.87 2.13 9.18
CA LEU A 28 0.41 1.00 8.38
C LEU A 28 0.97 -0.29 8.96
N THR A 29 0.18 -1.35 8.83
CA THR A 29 0.66 -2.70 9.07
C THR A 29 0.79 -3.44 7.76
N GLN A 30 1.56 -4.53 7.77
CA GLN A 30 1.66 -5.40 6.60
C GLN A 30 0.28 -5.94 6.19
N ASP A 31 -0.61 -6.16 7.17
CA ASP A 31 -2.00 -6.60 6.92
C ASP A 31 -2.81 -5.53 6.20
N ASP A 32 -2.65 -4.25 6.55
CA ASP A 32 -3.28 -3.13 5.83
C ASP A 32 -2.84 -3.11 4.36
N ILE A 33 -1.55 -3.31 4.08
CA ILE A 33 -1.02 -3.31 2.71
C ILE A 33 -1.56 -4.52 1.92
N LEU A 34 -1.63 -5.69 2.56
CA LEU A 34 -2.21 -6.89 1.94
C LEU A 34 -3.71 -6.71 1.69
N ALA A 35 -4.44 -6.11 2.62
CA ALA A 35 -5.84 -5.76 2.44
C ALA A 35 -6.04 -4.78 1.28
N CYS A 36 -5.15 -3.79 1.13
CA CYS A 36 -5.13 -2.85 0.00
C CYS A 36 -4.96 -3.58 -1.34
N LEU A 37 -4.04 -4.54 -1.41
CA LEU A 37 -3.81 -5.38 -2.60
C LEU A 37 -5.00 -6.29 -2.89
N SER A 38 -5.59 -6.87 -1.85
CA SER A 38 -6.75 -7.76 -1.99
C SER A 38 -8.04 -7.00 -2.34
N TYR A 39 -8.09 -5.70 -2.03
CA TYR A 39 -9.20 -4.81 -2.38
C TYR A 39 -8.99 -4.12 -3.73
N ALA A 40 -7.82 -4.24 -4.36
CA ALA A 40 -7.61 -3.71 -5.69
C ALA A 40 -8.70 -4.28 -6.60
N PRO A 41 -9.66 -3.45 -7.07
CA PRO A 41 -10.73 -3.97 -7.90
C PRO A 41 -10.05 -4.50 -9.15
N ASP A 42 -10.22 -5.81 -9.37
CA ASP A 42 -9.96 -6.43 -10.66
C ASP A 42 -10.63 -5.51 -11.70
N ARG A 43 -9.79 -4.83 -12.50
CA ARG A 43 -10.27 -3.91 -13.54
C ARG A 43 -10.85 -4.78 -14.64
N ASP A 44 -12.13 -5.11 -14.52
CA ASP A 44 -12.99 -5.48 -15.66
C ASP A 44 -13.70 -4.23 -16.21
#